data_AF-A0A7S2F764-F1
#
_entry.id   AF-A0A7S2F764-F1
#
_cell.length_a   1.000
_cell.length_b   1.000
_cell.length_c   1.000
_cell.angle_alpha   90.00
_cell.angle_beta   90.00
_cell.angle_gamma   90.00
#
_symmetry.space_group_name_H-M   'P 1'
#
loop_
_entity.id
_entity.type
_entity.pdbx_description
1 polymer ?
#
loop_
_entity_poly.entity_id
_entity_poly.type
_entity_poly.pdbx_seq_one_letter_code
_entity_poly.pdbx_strand_id
1 'polypeptide(L)'
;MSGLDTVFYVALWYGLNIGYNIYNKDTSNQFPFPWIIGCISLGAGLLYMLPVWLLGVRKIPKLTSGDVAKIATIAALHTIGHFGAVLSMSFGAATFTHVVKAAEPVFSTIL
;
A
#
# COMPACT_ATOMS: atom_id res chain seq x y z
N MET A 1 20.12 -10.70 -9.65
CA MET A 1 19.82 -10.31 -8.26
C MET A 1 20.28 -11.45 -7.38
N SER A 2 21.17 -11.18 -6.44
CA SER A 2 21.68 -12.22 -5.55
C SER A 2 20.60 -12.61 -4.53
N GLY A 3 20.68 -13.80 -3.95
CA GLY A 3 19.74 -14.21 -2.88
C GLY A 3 19.77 -13.28 -1.67
N LEU A 4 20.91 -12.61 -1.42
CA LEU A 4 21.09 -11.66 -0.33
C LEU A 4 20.31 -10.35 -0.54
N ASP A 5 20.29 -9.83 -1.77
CA ASP A 5 19.52 -8.63 -2.12
C ASP A 5 18.03 -8.83 -1.83
N THR A 6 17.50 -10.00 -2.21
CA THR A 6 16.10 -10.35 -1.97
C THR A 6 15.77 -10.41 -0.48
N VAL A 7 16.61 -11.04 0.33
CA VAL A 7 16.41 -11.11 1.79
C VAL A 7 16.41 -9.71 2.41
N PHE A 8 17.32 -8.85 1.97
CA PHE A 8 17.37 -7.46 2.43
C PHE A 8 16.08 -6.70 2.07
N TYR A 9 15.60 -6.81 0.83
CA TYR A 9 14.34 -6.16 0.42
C TYR A 9 13.14 -6.69 1.20
N VAL A 10 13.08 -7.99 1.46
CA VAL A 10 12.00 -8.59 2.27
C VAL A 10 12.06 -8.08 3.71
N ALA A 11 13.23 -8.06 4.34
CA ALA A 11 13.39 -7.55 5.71
C ALA A 11 13.01 -6.07 5.82
N LEU A 12 13.45 -5.24 4.86
CA LEU A 12 13.09 -3.83 4.79
C LEU A 12 11.58 -3.64 4.63
N TRP A 13 10.95 -4.41 3.74
CA TRP A 13 9.51 -4.38 3.52
C TRP A 13 8.72 -4.75 4.79
N TYR A 14 9.12 -5.80 5.52
CA TYR A 14 8.49 -6.17 6.78
C TYR A 14 8.65 -5.08 7.84
N GLY A 15 9.84 -4.52 8.01
CA GLY A 15 10.10 -3.46 8.99
C GLY A 15 9.24 -2.21 8.73
N LEU A 16 9.18 -1.75 7.48
CA LEU A 16 8.33 -0.63 7.07
C LEU A 16 6.83 -0.92 7.30
N ASN A 17 6.39 -2.16 7.03
CA ASN A 17 5.00 -2.56 7.26
C ASN A 17 4.64 -2.57 8.75
N ILE A 18 5.52 -3.05 9.62
CA ILE A 18 5.28 -3.05 11.07
C ILE A 18 5.09 -1.60 11.55
N GLY A 19 6.00 -0.71 11.17
CA GLY A 19 5.89 0.72 11.48
C GLY A 19 4.57 1.31 10.99
N TYR A 20 4.23 1.10 9.72
CA TYR A 20 2.97 1.57 9.14
C TYR A 20 1.74 1.08 9.91
N ASN A 21 1.66 -0.21 10.25
CA ASN A 21 0.49 -0.75 10.96
C ASN A 21 0.33 -0.16 12.37
N ILE A 22 1.45 0.05 13.10
CA ILE A 22 1.42 0.68 14.43
C ILE A 22 0.93 2.13 14.33
N TYR A 23 1.54 2.94 13.46
CA TYR A 23 1.14 4.34 13.29
C TYR A 23 -0.29 4.50 12.76
N ASN A 24 -0.71 3.63 11.85
CA ASN A 24 -2.08 3.67 11.32
C ASN A 24 -3.11 3.33 12.41
N LYS A 25 -2.80 2.38 13.30
CA LYS A 25 -3.68 2.05 14.43
C LYS A 25 -3.73 3.17 15.47
N ASP A 26 -2.59 3.77 15.80
CA ASP A 26 -2.53 4.91 16.72
C ASP A 26 -3.30 6.12 16.19
N THR A 27 -3.08 6.46 14.91
CA THR A 27 -3.78 7.56 14.22
C THR A 27 -5.29 7.30 14.16
N SER A 28 -5.70 6.07 13.88
CA SER A 28 -7.12 5.71 13.87
C SER A 28 -7.78 5.77 15.25
N ASN A 29 -7.04 5.54 16.34
CA ASN A 29 -7.57 5.69 17.69
C ASN A 29 -7.78 7.16 18.05
N GLN A 30 -6.90 8.05 17.58
CA GLN A 30 -6.97 9.49 17.85
C GLN A 30 -7.92 10.22 16.88
N PHE A 31 -8.08 9.72 15.66
CA PHE A 31 -8.86 10.36 14.60
C PHE A 31 -9.82 9.34 13.94
N PRO A 32 -11.12 9.34 14.27
CA PRO A 32 -12.09 8.34 13.83
C PRO A 32 -12.61 8.58 12.40
N PHE A 33 -11.77 9.09 11.49
CA PHE A 33 -12.11 9.31 10.08
C PHE A 33 -11.17 8.51 9.16
N PRO A 34 -11.42 7.19 9.01
CA PRO A 34 -10.56 6.28 8.24
C PRO A 34 -10.36 6.69 6.78
N TRP A 35 -11.37 7.31 6.17
CA TRP A 35 -11.30 7.79 4.79
C TRP A 35 -10.22 8.86 4.60
N ILE A 36 -10.06 9.77 5.56
CA ILE A 36 -9.05 10.82 5.49
C ILE A 36 -7.65 10.22 5.69
N ILE A 37 -7.52 9.27 6.61
CA ILE A 37 -6.25 8.58 6.88
C ILE A 37 -5.76 7.82 5.63
N GLY A 38 -6.65 7.12 4.93
CA GLY A 38 -6.35 6.46 3.65
C GLY A 38 -5.95 7.45 2.55
N CYS A 39 -6.70 8.55 2.39
CA CYS A 39 -6.38 9.60 1.43
C CYS A 39 -5.01 10.25 1.68
N ILE A 40 -4.67 10.55 2.94
CA ILE A 40 -3.37 11.13 3.31
C ILE A 40 -2.25 10.15 3.02
N SER A 41 -2.44 8.86 3.30
CA SER A 41 -1.44 7.82 3.02
C SER A 41 -1.13 7.71 1.52
N LEU A 42 -2.16 7.72 0.67
CA LEU A 42 -2.01 7.75 -0.78
C LEU A 42 -1.40 9.07 -1.27
N GLY A 43 -1.82 10.20 -0.69
CA GLY A 43 -1.29 11.53 -0.99
C GLY A 43 0.18 11.68 -0.64
N ALA A 44 0.63 11.12 0.49
CA ALA A 44 2.04 11.08 0.88
C ALA A 44 2.88 10.27 -0.11
N GLY A 45 2.35 9.15 -0.61
CA GLY A 45 2.98 8.37 -1.69
C GLY A 45 3.16 9.18 -2.98
N LEU A 46 2.14 9.97 -3.35
CA LEU A 46 2.23 10.88 -4.50
C LEU A 46 3.27 11.98 -4.27
N LEU A 47 3.28 12.61 -3.08
CA LEU A 47 4.25 13.63 -2.70
C LEU A 47 5.68 13.10 -2.63
N TYR A 48 5.88 11.80 -2.40
CA TYR A 48 7.20 11.18 -2.51
C TYR A 48 7.61 10.92 -3.96
N MET A 49 6.70 10.45 -4.81
CA MET A 49 7.01 10.13 -6.21
C MET A 49 7.21 11.36 -7.09
N LEU A 50 6.49 12.45 -6.85
CA LEU A 50 6.57 13.67 -7.66
C LEU A 50 7.99 14.28 -7.68
N PRO A 51 8.66 14.54 -6.54
CA PRO A 51 10.04 15.01 -6.50
C PRO A 51 11.02 14.02 -7.14
N VAL A 52 10.81 12.71 -6.96
CA VAL A 52 11.69 11.68 -7.52
C VAL A 52 11.68 11.69 -9.06
N TRP A 53 10.51 11.97 -9.66
CA TRP A 53 10.39 12.18 -11.11
C TRP A 53 10.92 13.54 -11.55
N LEU A 54 10.65 14.61 -10.81
CA LEU A 54 11.13 15.96 -11.12
C LEU A 54 12.65 16.08 -11.05
N LEU A 55 13.29 15.42 -10.08
CA LEU A 55 14.74 15.39 -9.89
C LEU A 55 15.43 14.39 -10.83
N GLY A 56 14.68 13.66 -11.66
CA GLY A 56 15.24 12.71 -12.64
C GLY A 56 15.90 11.47 -12.04
N VAL A 57 15.78 11.26 -10.72
CA VAL A 57 16.33 10.09 -10.01
C VAL A 57 15.73 8.79 -10.55
N ARG A 58 14.47 8.84 -11.00
CA ARG A 58 13.80 7.73 -11.70
C ARG A 58 13.27 8.19 -13.05
N LYS A 59 13.49 7.37 -14.09
CA LYS A 59 12.94 7.62 -15.43
C LYS A 59 11.41 7.74 -15.37
N ILE A 60 10.88 8.81 -15.97
CA ILE A 60 9.44 9.01 -16.11
C ILE A 60 8.87 7.86 -16.97
N PRO A 61 7.85 7.13 -16.49
CA PRO A 61 7.27 6.03 -17.25
C PRO A 61 6.66 6.55 -18.55
N LYS A 62 7.04 5.95 -19.68
CA LYS A 62 6.37 6.18 -20.96
C LYS A 62 5.13 5.29 -21.01
N LEU A 63 3.95 5.89 -20.92
CA LEU A 63 2.68 5.16 -20.93
C LEU A 63 2.03 5.26 -22.31
N THR A 64 1.62 4.13 -22.88
CA THR A 64 0.71 4.10 -24.03
C THR A 64 -0.75 4.19 -23.54
N SER A 65 -1.68 4.66 -24.37
CA SER A 65 -3.11 4.77 -24.01
C SER A 65 -3.73 3.46 -23.50
N GLY A 66 -3.30 2.32 -24.05
CA GLY A 66 -3.70 0.99 -23.57
C GLY A 66 -3.15 0.62 -22.19
N ASP A 67 -1.97 1.14 -21.82
CA ASP A 67 -1.38 0.89 -20.50
C ASP A 67 -2.04 1.73 -19.42
N VAL A 68 -2.47 2.96 -19.76
CA VAL A 68 -3.24 3.82 -18.85
C VAL A 68 -4.53 3.12 -18.41
N ALA A 69 -5.24 2.48 -19.33
CA ALA A 69 -6.46 1.73 -19.00
C ALA A 69 -6.20 0.57 -18.04
N LYS A 70 -5.12 -0.21 -18.27
CA LYS A 70 -4.74 -1.32 -17.38
C LYS A 70 -4.33 -0.82 -15.99
N ILE A 71 -3.52 0.23 -15.93
CA ILE A 71 -3.07 0.85 -14.68
C ILE A 71 -4.26 1.44 -13.93
N ALA A 72 -5.22 2.06 -14.62
CA ALA A 72 -6.41 2.61 -13.99
C ALA A 72 -7.24 1.52 -13.29
N THR A 73 -7.46 0.37 -13.94
CA THR A 73 -8.15 -0.77 -13.34
C THR A 73 -7.41 -1.28 -12.11
N ILE A 74 -6.10 -1.47 -12.21
CA ILE A 74 -5.27 -1.94 -11.09
C ILE A 74 -5.26 -0.92 -9.93
N ALA A 75 -5.17 0.38 -10.25
CA ALA A 75 -5.22 1.45 -9.27
C ALA A 75 -6.57 1.51 -8.55
N ALA A 76 -7.68 1.29 -9.27
CA ALA A 76 -9.00 1.21 -8.66
C ALA A 76 -9.10 0.04 -7.67
N LEU A 77 -8.67 -1.17 -8.09
CA LEU A 77 -8.64 -2.35 -7.22
C LEU A 77 -7.74 -2.15 -6.00
N HIS A 78 -6.56 -1.57 -6.20
CA HIS A 78 -5.63 -1.24 -5.11
C HIS A 78 -6.25 -0.24 -4.12
N THR A 79 -6.93 0.79 -4.63
CA THR A 79 -7.58 1.81 -3.80
C THR A 79 -8.69 1.18 -2.95
N ILE A 80 -9.52 0.32 -3.54
CA ILE A 80 -10.58 -0.40 -2.82
C ILE A 80 -9.97 -1.27 -1.71
N GLY A 81 -8.92 -2.05 -2.04
CA GLY A 81 -8.23 -2.89 -1.06
C GLY A 81 -7.58 -2.07 0.07
N HIS A 82 -6.97 -0.93 -0.27
CA HIS A 82 -6.36 -0.03 0.70
C HIS A 82 -7.38 0.55 1.67
N PHE A 83 -8.49 1.11 1.17
CA PHE A 83 -9.56 1.62 2.02
C PHE A 83 -10.20 0.52 2.86
N GLY A 84 -10.44 -0.67 2.29
CA GLY A 84 -10.94 -1.82 3.04
C GLY A 84 -10.03 -2.21 4.20
N ALA A 85 -8.71 -2.21 3.99
CA ALA A 85 -7.73 -2.49 5.03
C ALA A 85 -7.71 -1.39 6.12
N VAL A 86 -7.74 -0.11 5.74
CA VAL A 86 -7.76 1.02 6.70
C VAL A 86 -9.05 1.01 7.52
N LEU A 87 -10.21 0.77 6.89
CA LEU A 87 -11.50 0.63 7.58
C LEU A 87 -11.48 -0.55 8.56
N SER A 88 -10.94 -1.71 8.14
CA SER A 88 -10.80 -2.88 9.00
C SER A 88 -9.91 -2.61 10.22
N MET A 89 -8.79 -1.90 10.05
CA MET A 89 -7.93 -1.52 11.18
C MET A 89 -8.59 -0.49 12.11
N SER A 90 -9.48 0.35 11.56
CA SER A 90 -10.11 1.44 12.29
C SER A 90 -11.27 0.97 13.16
N PHE A 91 -12.14 0.11 12.61
CA PHE A 91 -13.30 -0.42 13.32
C PHE A 91 -13.09 -1.81 13.93
N GLY A 92 -12.07 -2.55 13.49
CA GLY A 92 -11.76 -3.91 13.93
C GLY A 92 -10.49 -4.03 14.77
N ALA A 93 -10.27 -5.23 15.30
CA ALA A 93 -8.99 -5.61 15.89
C ALA A 93 -7.95 -5.79 14.76
N ALA A 94 -6.77 -5.18 14.92
CA ALA A 94 -5.69 -5.29 13.93
C ALA A 94 -5.31 -6.76 13.63
N THR A 95 -5.42 -7.64 14.64
CA THR A 95 -5.18 -9.08 14.49
C THR A 95 -6.15 -9.74 13.52
N PHE A 96 -7.44 -9.36 13.52
CA PHE A 96 -8.43 -9.88 12.57
C PHE A 96 -8.09 -9.45 11.14
N THR A 97 -7.66 -8.20 10.94
CA THR A 97 -7.21 -7.73 9.62
C THR A 97 -6.02 -8.54 9.10
N HIS A 98 -5.07 -8.92 9.96
CA HIS A 98 -3.92 -9.73 9.56
C HIS A 98 -4.32 -11.19 9.22
N VAL A 99 -5.31 -11.77 9.91
CA VAL A 99 -5.84 -13.10 9.57
C VAL A 99 -6.48 -13.10 8.19
N VAL A 100 -7.27 -12.07 7.86
CA VAL A 100 -7.87 -11.94 6.52
C VAL A 100 -6.79 -11.77 5.45
N LYS A 101 -5.77 -10.95 5.71
CA LYS A 101 -4.62 -10.79 4.79
C LYS A 101 -3.81 -12.07 4.60
N ALA A 102 -3.72 -12.92 5.63
CA ALA A 102 -3.01 -14.20 5.51
C ALA A 102 -3.66 -15.17 4.50
N ALA A 103 -4.91 -14.91 4.08
CA ALA A 103 -5.58 -15.68 3.03
C ALA A 103 -5.23 -15.22 1.59
N GLU A 104 -4.52 -14.09 1.41
CA GLU A 104 -4.09 -13.60 0.10
C GLU A 104 -3.38 -14.64 -0.80
N PRO A 105 -2.55 -15.57 -0.28
CA PRO A 105 -1.91 -16.60 -1.10
C PRO A 105 -2.94 -17.52 -1.78
N VAL A 106 -4.04 -17.85 -1.09
CA VAL A 106 -5.08 -18.73 -1.62
C VAL A 106 -5.76 -18.05 -2.80
N PHE A 107 -6.16 -16.78 -2.65
CA PHE A 107 -6.78 -16.01 -3.73
C PHE A 107 -5.83 -15.80 -4.91
N SER A 108 -4.55 -15.54 -4.64
CA SER A 108 -3.53 -15.31 -5.69
C SER A 108 -3.22 -16.56 -6.52
N THR A 109 -3.47 -17.76 -5.97
CA THR A 109 -3.28 -19.02 -6.72
C THR A 109 -4.49 -19.44 -7.53
N ILE A 110 -5.68 -18.97 -7.17
CA ILE A 110 -6.95 -19.36 -7.79
C ILE A 110 -7.34 -18.42 -8.93
N LEU A 111 -7.01 -17.12 -8.80
CA LEU A 111 -7.33 -16.05 -9.75
C LEU A 111 -6.12 -15.73 -10.64
#